data_AF-A0A3A9YIF6-F1
#
_entry.id   AF-A0A3A9YIF6-F1
#
_cell.length_a   1.000
_cell.length_b   1.000
_cell.length_c   1.000
_cell.angle_alpha   90.00
_cell.angle_beta   90.00
_cell.angle_gamma   90.00
#
_symmetry.space_group_name_H-M   'P 1'
#
loop_
_entity.id
_entity.type
_entity.pdbx_description
1 polymer ?
#
loop_
_entity_poly.entity_id
_entity_poly.type
_entity_poly.pdbx_seq_one_letter_code
_entity_poly.pdbx_strand_id
1 'polypeptide(L)'
;MVTTDPALAPAALLAELQQLCDMVLRSDDVKKLADFAADFDQVGARTFACLLYTFDRIQAALYWWRFAAGAGDPLAAHLLAVHHAACGNTPQARIWRALARLARFDPLLHMPTPVRDRGHTADDFVRNSEFHQIQTFMRMTTLPKELVA
;
A
#
# COMPACT_ATOMS: atom_id res chain seq x y z
N MET A 1 -28.26 -30.89 -6.82
CA MET A 1 -28.56 -29.57 -7.40
C MET A 1 -28.31 -28.55 -6.31
N VAL A 2 -27.26 -27.75 -6.40
CA VAL A 2 -27.03 -26.65 -5.45
C VAL A 2 -27.99 -25.54 -5.84
N THR A 3 -29.01 -25.31 -5.03
CA THR A 3 -29.93 -24.19 -5.18
C THR A 3 -29.15 -22.93 -4.78
N THR A 4 -28.66 -22.18 -5.76
CA THR A 4 -28.06 -20.87 -5.52
C THR A 4 -29.17 -19.95 -5.01
N ASP A 5 -29.07 -19.48 -3.77
CA ASP A 5 -29.96 -18.45 -3.25
C ASP A 5 -29.90 -17.24 -4.21
N PRO A 6 -31.03 -16.75 -4.75
CA PRO A 6 -31.04 -15.55 -5.60
C PRO A 6 -30.45 -14.31 -4.89
N ALA A 7 -30.42 -14.27 -3.56
CA ALA A 7 -29.73 -13.23 -2.78
C ALA A 7 -28.19 -13.36 -2.80
N LEU A 8 -27.65 -14.54 -3.14
CA LEU A 8 -26.22 -14.79 -3.33
C LEU A 8 -25.79 -14.70 -4.81
N ALA A 9 -26.66 -14.27 -5.72
CA ALA A 9 -26.29 -14.05 -7.10
C ALA A 9 -25.25 -12.90 -7.18
N PRO A 10 -24.10 -13.08 -7.86
CA PRO A 10 -23.05 -12.04 -7.92
C PRO A 10 -23.54 -10.67 -8.37
N ALA A 11 -24.56 -10.62 -9.24
CA ALA A 11 -25.17 -9.37 -9.68
C ALA A 11 -25.93 -8.63 -8.57
N ALA A 12 -26.61 -9.36 -7.68
CA ALA A 12 -27.33 -8.77 -6.54
C ALA A 12 -26.35 -8.17 -5.53
N LEU A 13 -25.27 -8.89 -5.20
CA LEU A 13 -24.21 -8.42 -4.31
C LEU A 13 -23.47 -7.20 -4.88
N LEU A 14 -23.21 -7.16 -6.19
CA LEU A 14 -22.60 -5.99 -6.84
C LEU A 14 -23.55 -4.79 -6.85
N ALA A 15 -24.85 -5.01 -7.01
CA ALA A 15 -25.85 -3.94 -6.92
C ALA A 15 -25.93 -3.38 -5.49
N GLU A 16 -25.89 -4.24 -4.47
CA GLU A 16 -25.83 -3.83 -3.07
C GLU A 16 -24.55 -3.03 -2.78
N LEU A 17 -23.39 -3.51 -3.23
CA LEU A 17 -22.12 -2.78 -3.09
C LEU A 17 -22.20 -1.39 -3.72
N GLN A 18 -22.78 -1.28 -4.92
CA GLN A 18 -22.96 0.02 -5.59
C GLN A 18 -23.87 0.94 -4.77
N GLN A 19 -24.96 0.42 -4.21
CA GLN A 19 -25.86 1.20 -3.34
C GLN A 19 -25.16 1.68 -2.07
N LEU A 20 -24.33 0.84 -1.45
CA LEU A 20 -23.54 1.22 -0.27
C LEU A 20 -22.52 2.31 -0.62
N CYS A 21 -21.82 2.19 -1.75
CA CYS A 21 -20.93 3.24 -2.25
C CYS A 21 -21.68 4.57 -2.48
N ASP A 22 -22.84 4.53 -3.13
CA ASP A 22 -23.67 5.72 -3.34
C ASP A 22 -24.13 6.35 -2.02
N MET A 23 -24.43 5.53 -1.01
CA MET A 23 -24.82 6.00 0.31
C MET A 23 -23.68 6.75 1.01
N VAL A 24 -22.46 6.21 0.98
CA VAL A 24 -21.27 6.89 1.51
C VAL A 24 -21.04 8.21 0.79
N LEU A 25 -21.11 8.23 -0.55
CA LEU A 25 -20.91 9.44 -1.35
C LEU A 25 -21.98 10.52 -1.15
N ARG A 26 -23.19 10.14 -0.69
CA ARG A 26 -24.28 11.08 -0.35
C ARG A 26 -24.27 11.50 1.13
N SER A 27 -23.41 10.91 1.95
CA SER A 27 -23.25 11.27 3.36
C SER A 27 -22.37 12.51 3.53
N ASP A 28 -22.32 13.06 4.74
CA ASP A 28 -21.41 14.16 5.08
C ASP A 28 -19.92 13.77 4.97
N ASP A 29 -19.59 12.47 4.94
CA ASP A 29 -18.21 11.98 4.78
C ASP A 29 -17.60 12.41 3.44
N VAL A 30 -18.41 12.73 2.43
CA VAL A 30 -17.93 13.25 1.14
C VAL A 30 -17.06 14.51 1.31
N LYS A 31 -17.29 15.29 2.38
CA LYS A 31 -16.48 16.47 2.70
C LYS A 31 -15.02 16.11 3.01
N LYS A 32 -14.77 14.91 3.53
CA LYS A 32 -13.41 14.39 3.81
C LYS A 32 -12.61 14.11 2.55
N LEU A 33 -13.24 14.00 1.38
CA LEU A 33 -12.54 13.74 0.14
C LEU A 33 -11.64 14.91 -0.26
N ALA A 34 -12.08 16.14 -0.04
CA ALA A 34 -11.29 17.34 -0.30
C ALA A 34 -10.10 17.45 0.66
N ASP A 35 -10.34 17.23 1.96
CA ASP A 35 -9.30 17.20 2.99
C ASP A 35 -8.23 16.15 2.64
N PHE A 36 -8.67 14.92 2.33
CA PHE A 36 -7.78 13.84 1.94
C PHE A 36 -6.95 14.19 0.70
N ALA A 37 -7.57 14.73 -0.35
CA ALA A 37 -6.86 15.10 -1.57
C ALA A 37 -5.82 16.20 -1.35
N ALA A 38 -6.05 17.11 -0.41
CA ALA A 38 -5.13 18.18 -0.05
C ALA A 38 -3.97 17.69 0.83
N ASP A 39 -4.25 16.78 1.76
CA ASP A 39 -3.32 16.42 2.84
C ASP A 39 -2.51 15.15 2.57
N PHE A 40 -2.93 14.29 1.64
CA PHE A 40 -2.21 13.03 1.42
C PHE A 40 -0.80 13.28 0.84
N ASP A 41 0.20 12.57 1.38
CA ASP A 41 1.57 12.63 0.91
C ASP A 41 1.98 11.32 0.21
N GLN A 42 2.07 11.37 -1.11
CA GLN A 42 2.52 10.25 -1.95
C GLN A 42 3.97 9.82 -1.65
N VAL A 43 4.84 10.77 -1.30
CA VAL A 43 6.24 10.50 -0.96
C VAL A 43 6.33 9.77 0.38
N GLY A 44 5.54 10.20 1.36
CA GLY A 44 5.35 9.54 2.64
C GLY A 44 4.86 8.10 2.48
N ALA A 45 3.79 7.88 1.70
CA ALA A 45 3.25 6.54 1.41
C ALA A 45 4.29 5.63 0.74
N ARG A 46 5.02 6.13 -0.27
CA ARG A 46 6.11 5.39 -0.91
C ARG A 46 7.24 5.04 0.07
N THR A 47 7.58 5.95 0.96
CA THR A 47 8.66 5.77 1.94
C THR A 47 8.26 4.74 3.00
N PHE A 48 7.01 4.79 3.47
CA PHE A 48 6.46 3.77 4.36
C PHE A 48 6.42 2.39 3.69
N ALA A 49 6.06 2.31 2.40
CA ALA A 49 6.16 1.08 1.63
C ALA A 49 7.59 0.52 1.60
N CYS A 50 8.61 1.36 1.38
CA CYS A 50 10.01 0.94 1.43
C CYS A 50 10.39 0.39 2.82
N LEU A 51 9.94 1.04 3.89
CA LEU A 51 10.13 0.53 5.26
C LEU A 51 9.53 -0.87 5.42
N LEU A 52 8.27 -1.05 5.04
CA LEU A 52 7.59 -2.35 5.08
C LEU A 52 8.31 -3.41 4.26
N TYR A 53 8.84 -3.04 3.08
CA TYR A 53 9.59 -3.93 2.22
C TYR A 53 10.88 -4.42 2.90
N THR A 54 11.61 -3.53 3.59
CA THR A 54 12.80 -3.90 4.37
C THR A 54 12.49 -4.79 5.58
N PHE A 55 11.25 -4.79 6.05
CA PHE A 55 10.76 -5.68 7.12
C PHE A 55 10.09 -6.96 6.63
N ASP A 56 10.25 -7.29 5.34
CA ASP A 56 9.65 -8.46 4.72
C ASP A 56 8.11 -8.49 4.78
N ARG A 57 7.48 -7.32 4.95
CA ARG A 57 6.03 -7.13 4.85
C ARG A 57 5.64 -6.85 3.41
N ILE A 58 5.99 -7.77 2.51
CA ILE A 58 5.94 -7.55 1.06
C ILE A 58 4.55 -7.15 0.58
N GLN A 59 3.48 -7.87 0.95
CA GLN A 59 2.13 -7.54 0.47
C GLN A 59 1.66 -6.15 0.91
N ALA A 60 1.97 -5.76 2.16
CA ALA A 60 1.68 -4.43 2.67
C ALA A 60 2.51 -3.35 1.95
N ALA A 61 3.79 -3.61 1.70
CA ALA A 61 4.63 -2.71 0.91
C ALA A 61 4.07 -2.48 -0.50
N LEU A 62 3.67 -3.57 -1.19
CA LEU A 62 3.11 -3.46 -2.53
C LEU A 62 1.76 -2.72 -2.53
N TYR A 63 0.93 -2.86 -1.49
CA TYR A 63 -0.29 -2.06 -1.33
C TYR A 63 0.04 -0.56 -1.31
N TRP A 64 0.97 -0.15 -0.45
CA TRP A 64 1.33 1.26 -0.31
C TRP A 64 2.03 1.85 -1.53
N TRP A 65 2.86 1.06 -2.24
CA TRP A 65 3.37 1.50 -3.53
C TRP A 65 2.27 1.66 -4.58
N ARG A 66 1.25 0.78 -4.61
CA ARG A 66 0.13 0.92 -5.56
C ARG A 66 -0.70 2.16 -5.26
N PHE A 67 -0.95 2.42 -3.98
CA PHE A 67 -1.62 3.63 -3.53
C PHE A 67 -0.85 4.89 -3.97
N ALA A 68 0.44 4.99 -3.63
CA ALA A 68 1.27 6.14 -4.00
C ALA A 68 1.38 6.31 -5.52
N ALA A 69 1.55 5.22 -6.27
CA ALA A 69 1.61 5.24 -7.74
C ALA A 69 0.27 5.71 -8.36
N GLY A 70 -0.85 5.21 -7.85
CA GLY A 70 -2.19 5.64 -8.28
C GLY A 70 -2.47 7.10 -7.98
N ALA A 71 -1.82 7.65 -6.96
CA ALA A 71 -1.93 9.04 -6.56
C ALA A 71 -0.91 9.96 -7.27
N GLY A 72 -0.08 9.43 -8.17
CA GLY A 72 0.78 10.20 -9.05
C GLY A 72 2.28 10.04 -8.80
N ASP A 73 2.72 9.20 -7.86
CA ASP A 73 4.14 9.01 -7.57
C ASP A 73 4.84 8.14 -8.63
N PRO A 74 5.74 8.73 -9.45
CA PRO A 74 6.38 8.00 -10.53
C PRO A 74 7.42 6.98 -10.04
N LEU A 75 8.07 7.25 -8.89
CA LEU A 75 9.05 6.33 -8.31
C LEU A 75 8.36 5.11 -7.70
N ALA A 76 7.20 5.27 -7.06
CA ALA A 76 6.42 4.15 -6.54
C ALA A 76 6.00 3.18 -7.67
N ALA A 77 5.54 3.72 -8.81
CA ALA A 77 5.26 2.92 -10.00
C ALA A 77 6.51 2.20 -10.52
N HIS A 78 7.67 2.88 -10.51
CA HIS A 78 8.93 2.25 -10.90
C HIS A 78 9.36 1.12 -9.95
N LEU A 79 9.22 1.30 -8.64
CA LEU A 79 9.53 0.27 -7.63
C LEU A 79 8.66 -0.97 -7.81
N LEU A 80 7.36 -0.82 -8.10
CA LEU A 80 6.48 -1.94 -8.46
C LEU A 80 6.95 -2.67 -9.71
N ALA A 81 7.38 -1.93 -10.74
CA ALA A 81 7.90 -2.54 -11.97
C ALA A 81 9.15 -3.38 -11.70
N VAL A 82 10.07 -2.86 -10.88
CA VAL A 82 11.31 -3.56 -10.49
C VAL A 82 10.99 -4.80 -9.66
N HIS A 83 10.12 -4.69 -8.65
CA HIS A 83 9.71 -5.83 -7.83
C HIS A 83 9.08 -6.95 -8.67
N HIS A 84 8.11 -6.62 -9.53
CA HIS A 84 7.45 -7.62 -10.36
C HIS A 84 8.40 -8.25 -11.39
N ALA A 85 9.37 -7.50 -11.91
CA ALA A 85 10.42 -8.06 -12.76
C ALA A 85 11.31 -9.05 -11.97
N ALA A 86 11.71 -8.70 -10.74
CA ALA A 86 12.50 -9.57 -9.87
C ALA A 86 11.78 -10.87 -9.51
N CYS A 87 10.45 -10.83 -9.36
CA CYS A 87 9.62 -12.02 -9.13
C CYS A 87 9.27 -12.81 -10.40
N GLY A 88 9.74 -12.40 -11.58
CA GLY A 88 9.42 -13.05 -12.86
C GLY A 88 8.01 -12.78 -13.40
N ASN A 89 7.26 -11.83 -12.81
CA ASN A 89 5.93 -11.45 -13.28
C ASN A 89 6.02 -10.38 -14.38
N THR A 90 6.39 -10.82 -15.58
CA THR A 90 6.59 -9.96 -16.75
C THR A 90 5.36 -9.11 -17.12
N PRO A 91 4.11 -9.61 -17.08
CA PRO A 91 2.93 -8.78 -17.35
C PRO A 91 2.81 -7.59 -16.39
N GLN A 92 2.92 -7.82 -15.09
CA GLN A 92 2.83 -6.74 -14.09
C GLN A 92 4.00 -5.77 -14.21
N ALA A 93 5.22 -6.28 -14.42
CA ALA A 93 6.40 -5.44 -14.61
C ALA A 93 6.22 -4.45 -15.77
N ARG A 94 5.64 -4.90 -16.89
CA ARG A 94 5.36 -4.05 -18.06
C ARG A 94 4.31 -2.98 -17.77
N ILE A 95 3.21 -3.34 -17.10
CA ILE A 95 2.13 -2.40 -16.74
C ILE A 95 2.68 -1.28 -15.86
N TRP A 96 3.37 -1.64 -14.79
CA TRP A 96 3.93 -0.66 -13.86
C TRP A 96 5.04 0.18 -14.49
N ARG A 97 5.84 -0.39 -15.40
CA ARG A 97 6.82 0.39 -16.17
C ARG A 97 6.15 1.40 -17.11
N ALA A 98 5.03 1.03 -17.73
CA ALA A 98 4.26 1.95 -18.56
C ALA A 98 3.63 3.09 -17.73
N LEU A 99 3.06 2.77 -16.57
CA LEU A 99 2.51 3.77 -15.64
C LEU A 99 3.60 4.72 -15.12
N ALA A 100 4.78 4.20 -14.75
CA ALA A 100 5.91 5.04 -14.36
C ALA A 100 6.32 6.00 -15.48
N ARG A 101 6.32 5.55 -16.74
CA ARG A 101 6.61 6.42 -17.90
C ARG A 101 5.53 7.46 -18.13
N LEU A 102 4.25 7.10 -17.98
CA LEU A 102 3.13 8.05 -18.09
C LEU A 102 3.22 9.15 -17.03
N ALA A 103 3.61 8.77 -15.81
CA ALA A 103 3.92 9.69 -14.71
C ALA A 103 5.28 10.42 -14.87
N ARG A 104 5.95 10.28 -16.02
CA ARG A 104 7.24 10.91 -16.35
C ARG A 104 8.37 10.57 -15.38
N PHE A 105 8.42 9.32 -14.92
CA PHE A 105 9.53 8.86 -14.09
C PHE A 105 10.88 9.09 -14.77
N ASP A 106 11.67 9.94 -14.13
CA ASP A 106 13.06 10.22 -14.44
C ASP A 106 13.91 9.88 -13.21
N PRO A 107 14.85 8.92 -13.30
CA PRO A 107 15.75 8.58 -12.19
C PRO A 107 16.51 9.78 -11.62
N LEU A 108 16.89 10.77 -12.44
CA LEU A 108 17.67 11.92 -11.98
C LEU A 108 16.85 12.90 -11.15
N LEU A 109 15.54 13.00 -11.43
CA LEU A 109 14.65 13.91 -10.71
C LEU A 109 13.95 13.23 -9.52
N HIS A 110 13.62 11.95 -9.65
CA HIS A 110 12.70 11.29 -8.73
C HIS A 110 13.37 10.35 -7.74
N MET A 111 14.63 9.97 -7.95
CA MET A 111 15.36 9.22 -6.93
C MET A 111 15.74 10.14 -5.76
N PRO A 112 15.40 9.78 -4.51
CA PRO A 112 15.85 10.55 -3.36
C PRO A 112 17.36 10.44 -3.23
N THR A 113 18.01 11.57 -2.90
CA THR A 113 19.44 11.57 -2.57
C THR A 113 19.64 10.95 -1.18
N PRO A 114 20.49 9.93 -1.04
CA PRO A 114 20.81 9.37 0.26
C PRO A 114 21.66 10.37 1.06
N VAL A 115 21.06 11.00 2.08
CA VAL A 115 21.73 11.99 2.95
C VAL A 115 22.35 11.34 4.21
N ARG A 116 21.89 10.14 4.59
CA ARG A 116 22.33 9.42 5.79
C ARG A 116 22.94 8.07 5.44
N ASP A 117 23.87 7.60 6.26
CA ASP A 117 24.52 6.30 6.08
C ASP A 117 23.53 5.15 6.36
N ARG A 118 23.66 4.03 5.64
CA ARG A 118 22.62 2.99 5.45
C ARG A 118 22.09 2.34 6.74
N GLY A 119 22.77 2.51 7.88
CA GLY A 119 22.50 1.74 9.10
C GLY A 119 21.62 2.41 10.17
N HIS A 120 21.52 3.74 10.20
CA HIS A 120 20.97 4.40 11.40
C HIS A 120 19.46 4.72 11.32
N THR A 121 18.91 5.08 10.15
CA THR A 121 17.58 5.71 10.11
C THR A 121 16.36 4.80 10.23
N ALA A 122 16.34 3.67 9.49
CA ALA A 122 15.21 2.75 9.58
C ALA A 122 15.15 2.14 10.99
N ASP A 123 16.32 1.77 11.50
CA ASP A 123 16.53 1.26 12.85
C ASP A 123 16.12 2.28 13.94
N ASP A 124 16.49 3.56 13.82
CA ASP A 124 16.17 4.58 14.83
C ASP A 124 14.68 4.99 14.78
N PHE A 125 14.06 5.11 13.59
CA PHE A 125 12.61 5.34 13.50
C PHE A 125 11.82 4.15 14.06
N VAL A 126 12.26 2.93 13.78
CA VAL A 126 11.62 1.72 14.31
C VAL A 126 11.80 1.65 15.82
N ARG A 127 13.01 1.89 16.35
CA ARG A 127 13.26 1.95 17.81
C ARG A 127 12.41 3.00 18.52
N ASN A 128 12.17 4.16 17.90
CA ASN A 128 11.40 5.26 18.48
C ASN A 128 9.88 5.22 18.17
N SER A 129 9.38 4.23 17.44
CA SER A 129 7.96 4.10 17.13
C SER A 129 7.35 2.84 17.77
N GLU A 130 6.04 2.87 18.01
CA GLU A 130 5.27 1.70 18.50
C GLU A 130 5.44 0.46 17.59
N PHE A 131 5.91 0.65 16.34
CA PHE A 131 6.21 -0.42 15.41
C PHE A 131 7.27 -1.41 15.89
N HIS A 132 8.24 -1.04 16.74
CA HIS A 132 9.18 -2.01 17.31
C HIS A 132 8.47 -3.03 18.20
N GLN A 133 7.50 -2.60 19.00
CA GLN A 133 6.70 -3.51 19.84
C GLN A 133 5.85 -4.43 18.98
N ILE A 134 5.19 -3.88 17.93
CA ILE A 134 4.38 -4.68 17.00
C ILE A 134 5.25 -5.68 16.23
N GLN A 135 6.46 -5.30 15.79
CA GLN A 135 7.38 -6.22 15.12
C GLN A 135 7.87 -7.34 16.04
N THR A 136 8.19 -7.00 17.29
CA THR A 136 8.61 -7.97 18.30
C THR A 136 7.47 -8.97 18.53
N PHE A 137 6.26 -8.47 18.77
CA PHE A 137 5.05 -9.27 18.92
C PHE A 137 4.78 -10.18 17.73
N MET A 138 4.81 -9.65 16.50
CA MET A 138 4.55 -10.43 15.29
C MET A 138 5.65 -11.45 14.93
N ARG A 139 6.83 -11.38 15.59
CA ARG A 139 7.91 -12.37 15.45
C ARG A 139 7.92 -13.42 16.56
N MET A 140 7.07 -13.27 17.59
CA MET A 140 6.94 -14.28 18.63
C MET A 140 6.25 -15.53 18.05
N THR A 141 6.90 -16.68 18.20
CA THR A 141 6.36 -17.99 17.79
C THR A 141 5.35 -18.56 18.79
N THR A 142 5.16 -17.89 19.93
CA THR A 142 4.22 -18.29 20.98
C THR A 142 3.21 -17.18 21.21
N LEU A 143 1.91 -17.55 21.28
CA LEU A 143 0.85 -16.60 21.58
C LEU A 143 1.08 -16.04 23.00
N PRO A 144 1.10 -14.71 23.19
CA PRO A 144 1.32 -14.14 24.52
C PRO A 144 0.21 -14.59 25.47
N LYS A 145 0.61 -14.90 26.71
CA LYS A 145 -0.27 -15.49 27.74
C LYS A 145 -1.50 -14.62 28.06
N GLU A 146 -1.41 -13.32 27.80
CA GLU A 146 -2.48 -12.33 28.00
C GLU A 146 -3.65 -12.50 27.03
N LEU A 147 -3.45 -13.21 25.90
CA LEU A 147 -4.48 -13.51 24.91
C LEU A 147 -5.12 -14.90 25.11
N VAL A 148 -4.70 -15.65 26.13
CA VAL A 148 -5.21 -17.00 26.45
C VAL A 148 -6.22 -16.97 27.61
N ALA A 149 -6.75 -15.78 27.94
CA ALA A 149 -7.80 -15.61 28.95
C ALA A 149 -9.20 -15.89 28.38
#